data_AF-A0A8H4S5W0-F1
#
_entry.id   AF-A0A8H4S5W0-F1
#
_cell.length_a   1.000
_cell.length_b   1.000
_cell.length_c   1.000
_cell.angle_alpha   90.00
_cell.angle_beta   90.00
_cell.angle_gamma   90.00
#
_symmetry.space_group_name_H-M   'P 1'
#
loop_
_entity.id
_entity.type
_entity.pdbx_description
1 polymer ?
#
loop_
_entity_poly.entity_id
_entity_poly.type
_entity_poly.pdbx_seq_one_letter_code
_entity_poly.pdbx_strand_id
1 'polypeptide(L)'
;MRRALNVLQACFASSIPLPMRDAPKAPRPEPETVTNATIYDCIAAPHPSDIQEIMTTILSTSDVTSCLNTVQTLKTTKGLALADILSALADQLQQLEVPAQTRITWLEGLAEIEWRLAGGGSEAIQTGGLVGVMRNGCELMSDKGVTVA
;
A
#
# COMPACT_ATOMS: atom_id res chain seq x y z
N MET A 1 10.34 19.70 -3.67
CA MET A 1 11.54 19.17 -4.37
C MET A 1 12.62 18.59 -3.45
N ARG A 2 12.89 19.10 -2.22
CA ARG A 2 13.91 18.49 -1.33
C ARG A 2 13.65 17.03 -0.91
N ARG A 3 12.39 16.64 -0.64
CA ARG A 3 12.06 15.25 -0.27
C ARG A 3 12.45 14.24 -1.36
N ALA A 4 12.08 14.53 -2.61
CA ALA A 4 12.45 13.69 -3.75
C ALA A 4 13.98 13.59 -3.94
N LEU A 5 14.70 14.69 -3.76
CA LEU A 5 16.16 14.70 -3.85
C LEU A 5 16.80 13.81 -2.76
N ASN A 6 16.32 13.90 -1.51
CA ASN A 6 16.84 13.10 -0.41
C ASN A 6 16.63 11.60 -0.64
N VAL A 7 15.47 11.21 -1.21
CA VAL A 7 15.17 9.81 -1.55
C VAL A 7 16.13 9.32 -2.64
N LEU A 8 16.31 10.08 -3.71
CA LEU A 8 17.22 9.71 -4.80
C LEU A 8 18.68 9.64 -4.34
N GLN A 9 19.10 10.53 -3.43
CA GLN A 9 20.44 10.48 -2.83
C GLN A 9 20.64 9.23 -1.97
N ALA A 10 19.64 8.83 -1.18
CA ALA A 10 19.68 7.59 -0.41
C ALA A 10 19.74 6.37 -1.34
N CYS A 11 18.91 6.32 -2.39
CA CYS A 11 18.94 5.26 -3.40
C CYS A 11 20.32 5.15 -4.07
N PHE A 12 20.89 6.29 -4.48
CA PHE A 12 22.23 6.33 -5.07
C PHE A 12 23.33 5.90 -4.09
N ALA A 13 23.24 6.30 -2.82
CA ALA A 13 24.20 5.87 -1.81
C ALA A 13 24.14 4.35 -1.57
N SER A 14 22.94 3.76 -1.55
CA SER A 14 22.73 2.32 -1.41
C SER A 14 23.15 1.53 -2.65
N SER A 15 23.16 2.13 -3.84
CA SER A 15 23.55 1.49 -5.10
C SER A 15 25.04 1.13 -5.21
N ILE A 16 25.85 1.54 -4.23
CA ILE A 16 27.31 1.33 -4.23
C ILE A 16 27.67 0.51 -2.99
N PRO A 17 27.91 -0.81 -3.13
CA PRO A 17 28.29 -1.66 -2.01
C PRO A 17 29.54 -1.16 -1.29
N LEU A 18 29.50 -1.12 0.04
CA LEU A 18 30.67 -0.82 0.84
C LEU A 18 31.66 -2.00 0.79
N PRO A 19 32.97 -1.74 0.67
CA PRO A 19 33.97 -2.79 0.73
C PRO A 19 33.97 -3.47 2.10
N MET A 20 34.22 -4.78 2.15
CA MET A 20 34.39 -5.49 3.41
C MET A 20 35.60 -4.93 4.19
N ARG A 21 35.52 -4.97 5.52
CA ARG A 21 36.46 -4.32 6.46
C ARG A 21 37.95 -4.64 6.24
N ASP A 22 38.25 -5.79 5.65
CA ASP A 22 39.63 -6.25 5.36
C ASP A 22 39.83 -6.63 3.88
N ALA A 23 38.97 -6.16 2.98
CA ALA A 23 39.13 -6.41 1.55
C ALA A 23 40.35 -5.68 0.98
N PRO A 24 41.07 -6.28 0.01
CA PRO A 24 42.13 -5.58 -0.72
C PRO A 24 41.58 -4.31 -1.38
N LYS A 25 42.42 -3.28 -1.54
CA LYS A 25 42.06 -2.03 -2.24
C LYS A 25 41.69 -2.35 -3.71
N ALA A 26 40.41 -2.59 -3.95
CA ALA A 26 39.82 -2.73 -5.27
C ALA A 26 39.32 -1.37 -5.77
N PRO A 27 39.17 -1.19 -7.10
CA PRO A 27 38.45 -0.06 -7.66
C PRO A 27 37.01 0.00 -7.11
N ARG A 28 36.46 1.20 -6.96
CA ARG A 28 35.06 1.36 -6.52
C ARG A 28 34.13 0.67 -7.54
N PRO A 29 33.18 -0.17 -7.10
CA PRO A 29 32.17 -0.74 -7.99
C PRO A 29 31.38 0.37 -8.70
N GLU A 30 30.94 0.09 -9.92
CA GLU A 30 30.00 0.96 -10.60
C GLU A 30 28.67 0.99 -9.83
N PRO A 31 28.02 2.16 -9.70
CA PRO A 31 26.72 2.26 -9.05
C PRO A 31 25.67 1.44 -9.78
N GLU A 32 24.84 0.72 -9.04
CA GLU A 32 23.66 0.07 -9.60
C GLU A 32 22.65 1.10 -10.13
N THR A 33 21.95 0.76 -11.21
CA THR A 33 20.92 1.62 -11.80
C THR A 33 19.74 1.76 -10.84
N VAL A 34 19.41 2.99 -10.45
CA VAL A 34 18.19 3.28 -9.68
C VAL A 34 16.95 3.03 -10.56
N THR A 35 16.09 2.12 -10.10
CA THR A 35 14.81 1.78 -10.74
C THR A 35 13.64 2.23 -9.87
N ASN A 36 12.42 2.27 -10.41
CA ASN A 36 11.22 2.54 -9.62
C ASN A 36 11.09 1.58 -8.43
N ALA A 37 11.45 0.30 -8.62
CA ALA A 37 11.41 -0.67 -7.55
C ALA A 37 12.34 -0.30 -6.38
N THR A 38 13.60 0.03 -6.71
CA THR A 38 14.55 0.47 -5.69
C THR A 38 14.10 1.73 -4.95
N ILE A 39 13.31 2.60 -5.59
CA ILE A 39 12.76 3.80 -4.94
C ILE A 39 11.68 3.42 -3.91
N TYR A 40 10.69 2.61 -4.30
CA TYR A 40 9.63 2.15 -3.38
C TYR A 40 10.20 1.39 -2.19
N ASP A 41 11.14 0.48 -2.45
CA ASP A 41 11.81 -0.31 -1.40
C ASP A 41 12.61 0.59 -0.46
N CYS A 42 13.34 1.58 -0.99
CA CYS A 42 14.16 2.49 -0.20
C CYS A 42 13.33 3.41 0.72
N ILE A 43 12.12 3.79 0.31
CA ILE A 43 11.22 4.61 1.14
C ILE A 43 10.23 3.79 1.96
N ALA A 44 10.31 2.45 1.87
CA ALA A 44 9.37 1.51 2.49
C ALA A 44 7.90 1.79 2.15
N ALA A 45 7.63 2.30 0.95
CA ALA A 45 6.27 2.52 0.47
C ALA A 45 5.76 1.29 -0.29
N PRO A 46 4.45 1.00 -0.24
CA PRO A 46 3.88 -0.10 -0.99
C PRO A 46 4.06 0.11 -2.49
N HIS A 47 4.41 -0.95 -3.21
CA HIS A 47 4.43 -0.87 -4.67
C HIS A 47 3.01 -0.73 -5.22
N PRO A 48 2.82 -0.01 -6.35
CA PRO A 48 1.51 0.13 -6.96
C PRO A 48 0.84 -1.21 -7.28
N SER A 49 1.62 -2.23 -7.69
CA SER A 49 1.13 -3.58 -7.94
C SER A 49 0.52 -4.23 -6.70
N ASP A 50 1.07 -3.96 -5.52
CA ASP A 50 0.64 -4.57 -4.27
C ASP A 50 -0.69 -3.96 -3.82
N ILE A 51 -0.84 -2.64 -3.97
CA ILE A 51 -2.09 -1.95 -3.72
C ILE A 51 -3.17 -2.38 -4.71
N GLN A 52 -2.80 -2.56 -5.98
CA GLN A 52 -3.71 -3.08 -7.00
C GLN A 52 -4.16 -4.52 -6.67
N GLU A 53 -3.26 -5.38 -6.22
CA GLU A 53 -3.58 -6.75 -5.80
C GLU A 53 -4.54 -6.76 -4.59
N ILE A 54 -4.27 -5.94 -3.58
CA ILE A 54 -5.14 -5.76 -2.41
C ILE A 54 -6.53 -5.30 -2.85
N MET A 55 -6.61 -4.22 -3.63
CA MET A 55 -7.86 -3.65 -4.11
C MET A 55 -8.64 -4.68 -4.93
N THR A 56 -8.00 -5.33 -5.90
CA THR A 56 -8.64 -6.29 -6.80
C THR A 56 -9.17 -7.49 -6.02
N THR A 57 -8.39 -8.00 -5.06
CA THR A 57 -8.78 -9.11 -4.20
C THR A 57 -10.02 -8.74 -3.39
N ILE A 58 -10.00 -7.59 -2.72
CA ILE A 58 -11.12 -7.17 -1.87
C ILE A 58 -12.37 -6.87 -2.70
N LEU A 59 -12.26 -6.25 -3.87
CA LEU A 59 -13.41 -5.95 -4.73
C LEU A 59 -14.02 -7.23 -5.33
N SER A 60 -13.18 -8.19 -5.75
CA SER A 60 -13.61 -9.36 -6.52
C SER A 60 -13.96 -10.58 -5.65
N THR A 61 -13.49 -10.63 -4.41
CA THR A 61 -13.65 -11.80 -3.52
C THR A 61 -14.66 -11.50 -2.42
N SER A 62 -15.73 -12.29 -2.34
CA SER A 62 -16.73 -12.14 -1.29
C SER A 62 -16.31 -12.73 0.06
N ASP A 63 -15.38 -13.70 0.06
CA ASP A 63 -14.85 -14.27 1.30
C ASP A 63 -13.91 -13.28 2.00
N VAL A 64 -14.38 -12.76 3.15
CA VAL A 64 -13.65 -11.82 4.00
C VAL A 64 -12.36 -12.44 4.54
N THR A 65 -12.35 -13.75 4.81
CA THR A 65 -11.16 -14.42 5.36
C THR A 65 -10.03 -14.42 4.34
N SER A 66 -10.32 -14.76 3.09
CA SER A 66 -9.36 -14.70 1.99
C SER A 66 -8.83 -13.28 1.77
N CYS A 67 -9.71 -12.27 1.78
CA CYS A 67 -9.31 -10.87 1.66
C CYS A 67 -8.33 -10.46 2.78
N LEU A 68 -8.66 -10.80 4.03
CA LEU A 68 -7.81 -10.51 5.18
C LEU A 68 -6.46 -11.21 5.07
N ASN A 69 -6.45 -12.48 4.66
CA ASN A 69 -5.22 -13.24 4.47
C ASN A 69 -4.31 -12.64 3.40
N THR A 70 -4.86 -12.16 2.28
CA THR A 70 -4.06 -11.48 1.24
C THR A 70 -3.41 -10.21 1.79
N VAL A 71 -4.19 -9.33 2.45
CA VAL A 71 -3.64 -8.10 3.03
C VAL A 71 -2.58 -8.42 4.08
N GLN A 72 -2.85 -9.37 4.98
CA GLN A 72 -1.89 -9.76 6.03
C GLN A 72 -0.61 -10.37 5.43
N THR A 73 -0.73 -11.16 4.37
CA THR A 73 0.42 -11.78 3.68
C THR A 73 1.28 -10.70 3.06
N LEU A 74 0.71 -9.76 2.31
CA LEU A 74 1.47 -8.66 1.71
C LEU A 74 2.14 -7.78 2.76
N LYS A 75 1.44 -7.42 3.84
CA LYS A 75 2.02 -6.68 4.97
C LYS A 75 3.22 -7.39 5.58
N THR A 76 3.09 -8.68 5.87
CA THR A 76 4.13 -9.44 6.57
C THR A 76 5.32 -9.72 5.67
N THR A 77 5.08 -10.12 4.41
CA THR A 77 6.14 -10.49 3.47
C THR A 77 6.95 -9.30 2.98
N LYS A 78 6.31 -8.13 2.87
CA LYS A 78 6.95 -6.91 2.34
C LYS A 78 7.21 -5.83 3.39
N GLY A 79 6.86 -6.07 4.65
CA GLY A 79 7.08 -5.13 5.75
C GLY A 79 6.28 -3.84 5.63
N LEU A 80 5.07 -3.90 5.04
CA LEU A 80 4.24 -2.72 4.80
C LEU A 80 3.40 -2.37 6.02
N ALA A 81 3.36 -1.09 6.37
CA ALA A 81 2.45 -0.58 7.38
C ALA A 81 1.04 -0.39 6.80
N LEU A 82 0.01 -0.65 7.61
CA LEU A 82 -1.38 -0.44 7.20
C LEU A 82 -1.69 1.02 6.85
N ALA A 83 -1.05 1.98 7.50
CA ALA A 83 -1.25 3.41 7.22
C ALA A 83 -0.84 3.77 5.78
N ASP A 84 0.27 3.21 5.28
CA ASP A 84 0.73 3.44 3.91
C ASP A 84 -0.18 2.74 2.90
N ILE A 85 -0.63 1.52 3.22
CA ILE A 85 -1.64 0.80 2.40
C ILE A 85 -2.93 1.61 2.32
N LEU A 86 -3.43 2.11 3.44
CA LEU A 86 -4.69 2.87 3.52
C LEU A 86 -4.62 4.13 2.67
N SER A 87 -3.52 4.89 2.78
CA SER A 87 -3.30 6.11 2.00
C SER A 87 -3.28 5.81 0.50
N ALA A 88 -2.47 4.84 0.07
CA ALA A 88 -2.35 4.49 -1.34
C ALA A 88 -3.65 3.88 -1.91
N LEU A 89 -4.38 3.12 -1.09
CA LEU A 89 -5.66 2.53 -1.48
C LEU A 89 -6.74 3.60 -1.61
N ALA A 90 -6.79 4.59 -0.71
CA ALA A 90 -7.72 5.72 -0.82
C ALA A 90 -7.51 6.49 -2.14
N ASP A 91 -6.26 6.71 -2.56
CA ASP A 91 -5.94 7.32 -3.86
C ASP A 91 -6.45 6.48 -5.04
N GLN A 92 -6.32 5.14 -4.98
CA GLN A 92 -6.84 4.25 -6.01
C GLN A 92 -8.38 4.26 -6.06
N LEU A 93 -9.05 4.24 -4.90
CA LEU A 93 -10.52 4.27 -4.82
C LEU A 93 -11.11 5.58 -5.37
N GLN A 94 -10.38 6.70 -5.28
CA GLN A 94 -10.81 7.96 -5.89
C GLN A 94 -10.92 7.86 -7.42
N GLN A 95 -10.13 7.00 -8.06
CA GLN A 95 -10.13 6.82 -9.51
C GLN A 95 -11.27 5.92 -10.02
N LEU A 96 -11.92 5.16 -9.13
CA LEU A 96 -13.01 4.27 -9.52
C LEU A 96 -14.31 5.04 -9.70
N GLU A 97 -15.07 4.71 -10.75
CA GLU A 97 -16.46 5.16 -10.89
C GLU A 97 -17.38 4.22 -10.09
N VAL A 98 -17.85 4.70 -8.95
CA VAL A 98 -18.76 3.97 -8.05
C VAL A 98 -19.92 4.85 -7.60
N PRO A 99 -21.06 4.26 -7.20
CA PRO A 99 -22.15 5.02 -6.62
C PRO A 99 -21.70 5.90 -5.46
N ALA A 100 -22.29 7.10 -5.33
CA ALA A 100 -21.93 8.07 -4.30
C ALA A 100 -21.99 7.46 -2.88
N GLN A 101 -23.00 6.64 -2.61
CA GLN A 101 -23.15 5.97 -1.32
C GLN A 101 -21.96 5.06 -0.99
N THR A 102 -21.52 4.24 -1.95
CA THR A 102 -20.34 3.39 -1.79
C THR A 102 -19.09 4.23 -1.49
N ARG A 103 -18.88 5.32 -2.25
CA ARG A 103 -17.74 6.22 -2.03
C ARG A 103 -17.76 6.83 -0.63
N ILE A 104 -18.91 7.32 -0.17
CA ILE A 104 -19.07 7.88 1.18
C ILE A 104 -18.72 6.83 2.23
N THR A 105 -19.30 5.63 2.13
CA THR A 105 -19.05 4.54 3.07
C THR A 105 -17.57 4.15 3.13
N TRP A 106 -16.88 4.06 1.99
CA TRP A 106 -15.45 3.77 1.98
C TRP A 106 -14.63 4.90 2.59
N LEU A 107 -14.83 6.15 2.16
CA LEU A 107 -14.00 7.26 2.63
C LEU A 107 -14.19 7.53 4.13
N GLU A 108 -15.43 7.46 4.63
CA GLU A 108 -15.73 7.62 6.05
C GLU A 108 -15.08 6.51 6.89
N GLY A 109 -15.29 5.25 6.51
CA GLY A 109 -14.74 4.11 7.24
C GLY A 109 -13.22 4.05 7.20
N LEU A 110 -12.59 4.37 6.06
CA LEU A 110 -11.13 4.43 5.96
C LEU A 110 -10.56 5.59 6.79
N ALA A 111 -11.20 6.76 6.82
CA ALA A 111 -10.77 7.87 7.66
C ALA A 111 -10.84 7.54 9.16
N GLU A 112 -11.87 6.81 9.62
CA GLU A 112 -11.92 6.33 11.00
C GLU A 112 -10.77 5.38 11.35
N ILE A 113 -10.43 4.48 10.42
CA ILE A 113 -9.33 3.53 10.61
C ILE A 113 -8.00 4.28 10.68
N GLU A 114 -7.76 5.24 9.79
CA GLU A 114 -6.58 6.10 9.81
C GLU A 114 -6.45 6.85 11.15
N TRP A 115 -7.56 7.43 11.63
CA TRP A 115 -7.58 8.10 12.92
C TRP A 115 -7.24 7.16 14.08
N ARG A 116 -7.79 5.93 14.10
CA ARG A 116 -7.47 4.92 15.12
C ARG A 116 -6.01 4.49 15.06
N LEU A 117 -5.43 4.33 13.86
CA LEU A 117 -4.02 4.01 13.68
C LEU A 117 -3.12 5.14 14.20
N ALA A 118 -3.44 6.39 13.87
CA ALA A 118 -2.72 7.57 14.37
C ALA A 118 -2.78 7.67 15.91
N GLY A 119 -3.87 7.20 16.52
CA GLY A 119 -4.04 7.09 17.97
C GLY A 119 -3.32 5.89 18.63
N GLY A 120 -2.56 5.08 17.88
CA GLY A 120 -1.87 3.90 18.40
C GLY A 120 -2.75 2.64 18.50
N GLY A 121 -3.85 2.59 17.75
CA GLY A 121 -4.73 1.42 17.70
C GLY A 121 -4.05 0.17 17.12
N SER A 122 -4.57 -1.00 17.50
CA SER A 122 -4.04 -2.29 17.02
C SER A 122 -4.16 -2.43 15.51
N GLU A 123 -3.02 -2.53 14.85
CA GLU A 123 -2.94 -2.68 13.40
C GLU A 123 -3.61 -3.97 12.90
N ALA A 124 -3.56 -5.05 13.69
CA ALA A 124 -4.23 -6.31 13.36
C ALA A 124 -5.76 -6.13 13.32
N ILE A 125 -6.32 -5.43 14.31
CA ILE A 125 -7.77 -5.14 14.36
C ILE A 125 -8.16 -4.20 13.21
N GLN A 126 -7.36 -3.14 12.98
CA GLN A 126 -7.62 -2.17 11.92
C GLN A 126 -7.49 -2.78 10.52
N THR A 127 -6.66 -3.82 10.33
CA THR A 127 -6.57 -4.56 9.05
C THR A 127 -7.90 -5.26 8.75
N GLY A 128 -8.51 -5.90 9.75
CA GLY A 128 -9.86 -6.45 9.63
C GLY A 128 -10.92 -5.36 9.38
N GLY A 129 -10.77 -4.20 10.04
CA GLY A 129 -11.59 -3.02 9.80
C GLY A 129 -11.57 -2.55 8.34
N LEU A 130 -10.38 -2.46 7.73
CA LEU A 130 -10.21 -2.05 6.33
C LEU A 130 -10.96 -2.99 5.38
N VAL A 131 -10.76 -4.30 5.55
CA VAL A 131 -11.45 -5.30 4.72
C VAL A 131 -12.96 -5.21 4.90
N GLY A 132 -13.44 -5.07 6.14
CA GLY A 132 -14.86 -4.93 6.46
C GLY A 132 -15.49 -3.69 5.80
N VAL A 133 -14.88 -2.51 5.96
CA VAL A 133 -15.36 -1.26 5.34
C VAL A 133 -15.45 -1.41 3.82
N MET A 134 -14.41 -1.98 3.20
CA MET A 134 -14.38 -2.15 1.76
C MET A 134 -15.44 -3.12 1.26
N ARG A 135 -15.58 -4.29 1.89
CA ARG A 135 -16.57 -5.30 1.51
C ARG A 135 -18.00 -4.80 1.70
N ASN A 136 -18.28 -4.09 2.80
CA ASN A 136 -19.57 -3.45 3.01
C ASN A 136 -19.92 -2.48 1.87
N GLY A 137 -18.97 -1.66 1.43
CA GLY A 137 -19.20 -0.78 0.28
C GLY A 137 -19.38 -1.52 -1.05
N CYS A 138 -18.73 -2.68 -1.25
CA CYS A 138 -18.95 -3.54 -2.43
C CYS A 138 -20.38 -4.12 -2.45
N GLU A 139 -20.93 -4.47 -1.30
CA GLU A 139 -22.32 -4.93 -1.19
C GLU A 139 -23.30 -3.83 -1.59
N LEU A 140 -23.04 -2.57 -1.18
CA LEU A 140 -23.82 -1.41 -1.59
C LEU A 140 -23.77 -1.14 -3.10
N MET A 141 -22.67 -1.51 -3.78
CA MET A 141 -22.57 -1.43 -5.26
C MET A 141 -23.47 -2.45 -5.95
N SER A 142 -23.62 -3.64 -5.35
CA SER A 142 -24.36 -4.75 -5.95
C SER A 142 -25.88 -4.56 -5.81
N ASP A 143 -26.32 -3.84 -4.79
CA ASP A 143 -27.73 -3.59 -4.48
C ASP A 143 -28.38 -2.48 -5.35
N LYS A 144 -27.55 -1.69 -6.05
CA LYS A 144 -27.98 -0.69 -7.02
C LYS A 144 -27.33 -0.98 -8.36
N GLY A 145 -28.02 -1.75 -9.20
CA GLY A 145 -27.59 -2.14 -10.54
C GLY A 145 -26.82 -1.03 -11.26
N VAL A 146 -25.52 -1.27 -11.44
CA VAL A 146 -24.62 -0.33 -12.11
C VAL A 146 -24.94 -0.38 -13.60
N THR A 147 -25.53 0.70 -14.13
CA THR A 147 -25.43 1.05 -15.54
C THR A 147 -23.99 1.50 -15.80
N VAL A 148 -23.22 0.64 -16.45
CA VAL A 148 -21.93 1.01 -17.05
C VAL A 148 -22.26 1.88 -18.27
N ALA A 149 -21.77 3.11 -18.30
CA ALA A 149 -21.73 3.94 -19.51
C ALA A 149 -20.49 3.57 -20.34
#